data_AF-A0A9X2C3Y1-F1
#
_entry.id   AF-A0A9X2C3Y1-F1
#
_cell.length_a   1.000
_cell.length_b   1.000
_cell.length_c   1.000
_cell.angle_alpha   90.00
_cell.angle_beta   90.00
_cell.angle_gamma   90.00
#
_symmetry.space_group_name_H-M   'P 1'
#
loop_
_entity.id
_entity.type
_entity.pdbx_description
1 polymer ?
#
loop_
_entity_poly.entity_id
_entity_poly.type
_entity_poly.pdbx_seq_one_letter_code
_entity_poly.pdbx_strand_id
1 'polypeptide(L)'
;MFKQFALVATVAGAVSLTGCAVAPANSVSAYDAQRMSTVVDATVLSVTPVTIQGRDTGVGTVSGAVIGGIAGSNVGGPRTGGIVGIAGAVVGGLVGNAVERDASQRQGVQILVQLKNGDRRSVVQAAGPEVFAAGEPVIMVTTGGRTRVMPAPPVTTGSTAPTAYPTAYPVPAQQ
;
A
#
# COMPACT_ATOMS: atom_id res chain seq x y z
N MET A 1 -17.72 -33.24 -30.88
CA MET A 1 -16.38 -32.63 -30.97
C MET A 1 -16.39 -31.12 -30.74
N PHE A 2 -17.27 -30.32 -31.38
CA PHE A 2 -17.33 -28.86 -31.19
C PHE A 2 -17.51 -28.38 -29.72
N LYS A 3 -18.31 -29.09 -28.90
CA LYS A 3 -18.48 -28.78 -27.45
C LYS A 3 -17.20 -28.95 -26.62
N GLN A 4 -16.31 -29.86 -27.00
CA GLN A 4 -15.05 -30.09 -26.29
C GLN A 4 -14.02 -29.00 -26.62
N PHE A 5 -13.99 -28.52 -27.87
CA PHE A 5 -13.16 -27.37 -28.26
C PHE A 5 -13.62 -26.06 -27.61
N ALA A 6 -14.95 -25.84 -27.47
CA ALA A 6 -15.48 -24.66 -26.78
C ALA A 6 -15.12 -24.64 -25.29
N LEU A 7 -15.10 -25.80 -24.62
CA LEU A 7 -14.76 -25.94 -23.21
C LEU A 7 -13.25 -25.81 -22.96
N VAL A 8 -12.42 -26.34 -23.87
CA VAL A 8 -10.95 -26.17 -23.81
C VAL A 8 -10.54 -24.71 -24.08
N ALA A 9 -11.21 -24.01 -25.01
CA ALA A 9 -10.94 -22.60 -25.31
C ALA A 9 -11.31 -21.66 -24.14
N THR A 10 -12.39 -21.95 -23.40
CA THR A 10 -12.75 -21.17 -22.19
C THR A 10 -11.80 -21.42 -21.02
N VAL A 11 -11.31 -22.64 -20.85
CA VAL A 11 -10.30 -22.97 -19.82
C VAL A 11 -8.94 -22.37 -20.17
N ALA A 12 -8.52 -22.38 -21.44
CA ALA A 12 -7.26 -21.78 -21.88
C ALA A 12 -7.25 -20.24 -21.77
N GLY A 13 -8.38 -19.58 -22.06
CA GLY A 13 -8.51 -18.13 -21.90
C GLY A 13 -8.44 -17.64 -20.45
N ALA A 14 -8.88 -18.46 -19.49
CA ALA A 14 -8.81 -18.12 -18.06
C ALA A 14 -7.38 -18.07 -17.50
N VAL A 15 -6.43 -18.78 -18.13
CA VAL A 15 -5.02 -18.83 -17.70
C VAL A 15 -4.21 -17.64 -18.23
N SER A 16 -4.69 -16.94 -19.27
CA SER A 16 -3.92 -15.88 -19.94
C SER A 16 -3.96 -14.51 -19.25
N LEU A 17 -4.75 -14.32 -18.19
CA LEU A 17 -4.92 -13.01 -17.52
C LEU A 17 -4.02 -12.78 -16.29
N THR A 18 -3.08 -13.67 -15.98
CA THR A 18 -2.14 -13.49 -14.85
C THR A 18 -0.98 -12.57 -15.23
N GLY A 19 -1.27 -11.29 -15.44
CA GLY A 19 -0.29 -10.27 -15.81
C GLY A 19 -0.43 -8.97 -15.01
N CYS A 20 -0.78 -9.04 -13.73
CA CYS A 20 -0.75 -7.85 -12.88
C CYS A 20 0.70 -7.61 -12.39
N ALA A 21 1.39 -6.64 -13.00
CA ALA A 21 2.60 -6.08 -12.44
C ALA A 21 2.24 -5.30 -11.15
N VAL A 22 2.43 -5.94 -9.99
CA VAL A 22 2.38 -5.27 -8.70
C VAL A 22 3.68 -4.47 -8.54
N ALA A 23 3.55 -3.16 -8.35
CA ALA A 23 4.69 -2.32 -8.01
C ALA A 23 5.35 -2.84 -6.72
N PRO A 24 6.70 -2.90 -6.66
CA PRO A 24 7.40 -3.44 -5.51
C PRO A 24 7.15 -2.57 -4.27
N ALA A 25 7.08 -3.21 -3.10
CA ALA A 25 6.70 -2.58 -1.83
C ALA A 25 7.66 -1.46 -1.33
N ASN A 26 8.79 -1.25 -2.01
CA ASN A 26 9.83 -0.28 -1.66
C ASN A 26 9.95 0.91 -2.63
N SER A 27 8.95 1.19 -3.47
CA SER A 27 8.97 2.35 -4.37
C SER A 27 8.63 3.65 -3.65
N VAL A 28 9.55 4.63 -3.67
CA VAL A 28 9.31 6.01 -3.22
C VAL A 28 8.77 6.82 -4.41
N SER A 29 7.78 7.70 -4.18
CA SER A 29 7.26 8.54 -5.26
C SER A 29 8.31 9.56 -5.70
N ALA A 30 8.36 9.90 -6.99
CA ALA A 30 9.26 10.94 -7.49
C ALA A 30 9.04 12.31 -6.82
N TYR A 31 7.83 12.57 -6.30
CA TYR A 31 7.50 13.78 -5.54
C TYR A 31 8.03 13.77 -4.09
N ASP A 32 8.25 12.58 -3.53
CA ASP A 32 8.87 12.41 -2.21
C ASP A 32 10.39 12.25 -2.31
N ALA A 33 10.92 12.01 -3.51
CA ALA A 33 12.35 12.00 -3.75
C ALA A 33 12.95 13.38 -3.43
N GLN A 34 14.09 13.37 -2.73
CA GLN A 34 14.84 14.59 -2.35
C GLN A 34 14.13 15.53 -1.35
N ARG A 35 13.01 15.11 -0.73
CA ARG A 35 12.42 15.86 0.39
C ARG A 35 13.18 15.61 1.68
N MET A 36 13.51 16.69 2.39
CA MET A 36 13.99 16.61 3.77
C MET A 36 12.91 15.98 4.65
N SER A 37 13.31 15.01 5.48
CA SER A 37 12.41 14.33 6.42
C SER A 37 12.68 14.84 7.83
N THR A 38 11.61 15.02 8.61
CA THR A 38 11.73 15.37 10.03
C THR A 38 11.81 14.08 10.85
N VAL A 39 12.83 13.97 11.69
CA VAL A 39 13.03 12.80 12.57
C VAL A 39 12.78 13.21 14.01
N VAL A 40 11.96 12.43 14.72
CA VAL A 40 11.64 12.68 16.14
C VAL A 40 11.82 11.39 16.92
N ASP A 41 12.61 11.44 17.99
CA ASP A 41 12.76 10.32 18.91
C ASP A 41 11.50 10.10 19.75
N ALA A 42 11.13 8.83 19.91
CA ALA A 42 10.02 8.42 20.75
C ALA A 42 10.27 7.03 21.37
N THR A 43 9.37 6.63 22.25
CA THR A 43 9.37 5.31 22.88
C THR A 43 8.02 4.65 22.68
N VAL A 44 8.02 3.37 22.32
CA VAL A 44 6.78 2.62 22.11
C VAL A 44 6.07 2.42 23.46
N LEU A 45 4.81 2.82 23.54
CA LEU A 45 3.94 2.53 24.68
C LEU A 45 3.18 1.23 24.50
N SER A 46 2.60 1.02 23.32
CA SER A 46 1.81 -0.17 23.00
C SER A 46 1.74 -0.41 21.50
N VAL A 47 1.58 -1.67 21.13
CA VAL A 47 1.40 -2.11 19.74
C VAL A 47 0.11 -2.92 19.65
N THR A 48 -0.77 -2.52 18.75
CA THR A 48 -2.06 -3.19 18.54
C THR A 48 -2.15 -3.66 17.08
N PRO A 49 -2.47 -4.93 16.81
CA PRO A 49 -2.70 -5.40 15.45
C PRO A 49 -3.97 -4.76 14.90
N VAL A 50 -3.89 -4.25 13.67
CA VAL A 50 -5.03 -3.62 12.99
C VAL A 50 -5.08 -4.05 11.54
N THR A 51 -6.29 -4.10 10.97
CA THR A 51 -6.46 -4.33 9.53
C THR A 51 -6.58 -2.98 8.83
N ILE A 52 -5.67 -2.70 7.90
CA ILE A 52 -5.74 -1.53 7.03
C ILE A 52 -6.68 -1.88 5.88
N GLN A 53 -7.78 -1.15 5.79
CA GLN A 53 -8.77 -1.36 4.73
C GLN A 53 -8.13 -1.17 3.35
N GLY A 54 -8.51 -2.07 2.44
CA GLY A 54 -8.15 -1.99 1.03
C GLY A 54 -8.69 -0.73 0.39
N ARG A 55 -8.05 -0.30 -0.70
CA ARG A 55 -8.48 0.89 -1.44
C ARG A 55 -9.44 0.47 -2.56
N ASP A 56 -10.48 1.26 -2.74
CA ASP A 56 -11.31 1.21 -3.94
C ASP A 56 -10.60 1.88 -5.11
N THR A 57 -10.10 1.09 -6.05
CA THR A 57 -9.59 1.57 -7.34
C THR A 57 -10.69 1.57 -8.42
N GLY A 58 -11.81 0.86 -8.17
CA GLY A 58 -12.96 0.79 -9.08
C GLY A 58 -12.74 -0.10 -10.30
N VAL A 59 -11.55 -0.69 -10.43
CA VAL A 59 -11.18 -1.62 -11.50
C VAL A 59 -12.08 -2.85 -11.47
N GLY A 60 -12.38 -3.40 -10.30
CA GLY A 60 -13.29 -4.53 -10.12
C GLY A 60 -14.72 -4.23 -10.56
N THR A 61 -15.19 -3.00 -10.34
CA THR A 61 -16.52 -2.55 -10.79
C THR A 61 -16.60 -2.48 -12.30
N VAL A 62 -15.61 -1.83 -12.94
CA VAL A 62 -15.60 -1.62 -14.40
C VAL A 62 -15.41 -2.95 -15.14
N SER A 63 -14.44 -3.75 -14.72
CA SER A 63 -14.15 -5.05 -15.34
C SER A 63 -15.30 -6.04 -15.14
N GLY A 64 -15.85 -6.14 -13.92
CA GLY A 64 -17.01 -6.99 -13.62
C GLY A 64 -18.27 -6.58 -14.39
N ALA A 65 -18.49 -5.28 -14.59
CA ALA A 65 -19.63 -4.77 -15.34
C ALA A 65 -19.53 -5.08 -16.85
N VAL A 66 -18.36 -4.92 -17.45
CA VAL A 66 -18.14 -5.25 -18.87
C VAL A 66 -18.33 -6.75 -19.11
N ILE A 67 -17.72 -7.58 -18.28
CA ILE A 67 -17.82 -9.05 -18.40
C ILE A 67 -19.26 -9.52 -18.16
N GLY A 68 -19.91 -9.05 -17.09
CA GLY A 68 -21.29 -9.41 -16.77
C GLY A 68 -22.29 -8.92 -17.81
N GLY A 69 -22.06 -7.73 -18.38
CA GLY A 69 -22.89 -7.13 -19.43
C GLY A 69 -22.81 -7.87 -20.77
N ILE A 70 -21.61 -8.20 -21.23
CA ILE A 70 -21.40 -8.90 -22.51
C ILE A 70 -21.84 -10.37 -22.38
N ALA A 71 -21.49 -11.05 -21.28
CA ALA A 71 -21.89 -12.44 -21.09
C ALA A 71 -23.40 -12.59 -20.93
N GLY A 72 -24.06 -11.73 -20.14
CA GLY A 72 -25.50 -11.81 -19.91
C GLY A 72 -26.35 -11.40 -21.12
N SER A 73 -25.84 -10.50 -21.97
CA SER A 73 -26.57 -10.04 -23.17
C SER A 73 -26.71 -11.08 -24.28
N ASN A 74 -25.87 -12.13 -24.26
CA ASN A 74 -25.96 -13.24 -25.20
C ASN A 74 -26.90 -14.36 -24.72
N VAL A 75 -27.37 -14.32 -23.47
CA VAL A 75 -28.27 -15.32 -22.89
C VAL A 75 -29.72 -14.83 -23.07
N GLY A 76 -30.28 -15.05 -24.27
CA GLY A 76 -31.67 -14.77 -24.59
C GLY A 76 -31.85 -13.76 -25.74
N GLY A 77 -33.07 -13.67 -26.28
CA GLY A 77 -33.41 -12.75 -27.38
C GLY A 77 -33.18 -11.27 -27.02
N PRO A 78 -33.29 -10.34 -27.98
CA PRO A 78 -32.78 -8.97 -27.87
C PRO A 78 -33.30 -8.16 -26.67
N ARG A 79 -34.51 -8.44 -26.17
CA ARG A 79 -35.06 -7.81 -24.97
C ARG A 79 -34.62 -8.49 -23.67
N THR A 80 -34.60 -9.83 -23.67
CA THR A 80 -34.26 -10.64 -22.48
C THR A 80 -32.77 -10.59 -22.19
N GLY A 81 -31.93 -10.70 -23.23
CA GLY A 81 -30.47 -10.60 -23.11
C GLY A 81 -30.04 -9.26 -22.52
N GLY A 82 -30.57 -8.14 -23.01
CA GLY A 82 -30.22 -6.81 -22.48
C GLY A 82 -30.48 -6.65 -20.98
N ILE A 83 -31.62 -7.14 -20.48
CA ILE A 83 -31.98 -7.10 -19.05
C ILE A 83 -31.04 -8.00 -18.23
N VAL A 84 -30.78 -9.22 -18.71
CA VAL A 84 -29.87 -10.18 -18.05
C VAL A 84 -28.44 -9.66 -18.02
N GLY A 85 -28.00 -9.00 -19.09
CA GLY A 85 -26.69 -8.33 -19.17
C GLY A 85 -26.54 -7.21 -18.13
N ILE A 86 -27.51 -6.31 -18.02
CA ILE A 86 -27.46 -5.23 -17.01
C ILE A 86 -27.46 -5.81 -15.60
N ALA A 87 -28.31 -6.81 -15.31
CA ALA A 87 -28.32 -7.47 -14.01
C ALA A 87 -26.97 -8.17 -13.71
N GLY A 88 -26.40 -8.87 -14.68
CA GLY A 88 -25.10 -9.52 -14.57
C GLY A 88 -23.96 -8.51 -14.39
N ALA A 89 -24.03 -7.36 -15.03
CA ALA A 89 -23.04 -6.28 -14.89
C ALA A 89 -23.07 -5.65 -13.50
N VAL A 90 -24.26 -5.40 -12.94
CA VAL A 90 -24.40 -4.86 -11.58
C VAL A 90 -23.87 -5.87 -10.56
N VAL A 91 -24.31 -7.13 -10.65
CA VAL A 91 -23.85 -8.19 -9.73
C VAL A 91 -22.35 -8.43 -9.88
N GLY A 92 -21.84 -8.52 -11.11
CA GLY A 92 -20.42 -8.72 -11.40
C GLY A 92 -19.55 -7.55 -10.92
N GLY A 93 -20.02 -6.32 -11.06
CA GLY A 93 -19.33 -5.13 -10.57
C GLY A 93 -19.30 -5.04 -9.03
N LEU A 94 -20.39 -5.39 -8.35
CA LEU A 94 -20.44 -5.41 -6.88
C LEU A 94 -19.52 -6.49 -6.30
N VAL A 95 -19.55 -7.70 -6.87
CA VAL A 95 -18.68 -8.79 -6.46
C VAL A 95 -17.22 -8.45 -6.76
N GLY A 96 -16.93 -7.93 -7.95
CA GLY A 96 -15.58 -7.51 -8.34
C GLY A 96 -15.01 -6.44 -7.42
N ASN A 97 -15.80 -5.44 -7.04
CA ASN A 97 -15.38 -4.41 -6.10
C ASN A 97 -15.16 -4.96 -4.68
N ALA A 98 -16.02 -5.86 -4.20
CA ALA A 98 -15.84 -6.50 -2.90
C ALA A 98 -14.55 -7.34 -2.85
N VAL A 99 -14.28 -8.10 -3.91
CA VAL A 99 -13.04 -8.89 -4.04
C VAL A 99 -11.82 -7.97 -4.09
N GLU A 100 -11.90 -6.84 -4.81
CA GLU A 100 -10.81 -5.86 -4.88
C GLU A 100 -10.51 -5.23 -3.51
N ARG A 101 -11.56 -4.86 -2.76
CA ARG A 101 -11.42 -4.33 -1.40
C ARG A 101 -10.77 -5.34 -0.48
N ASP A 102 -11.25 -6.58 -0.50
CA ASP A 102 -10.75 -7.67 0.34
C ASP A 102 -9.30 -8.03 0.00
N ALA A 103 -9.01 -8.25 -1.29
CA ALA A 103 -7.68 -8.60 -1.76
C ALA A 103 -6.64 -7.48 -1.57
N SER A 104 -7.09 -6.22 -1.49
CA SER A 104 -6.21 -5.08 -1.23
C SER A 104 -6.08 -4.71 0.26
N GLN A 105 -6.79 -5.42 1.16
CA GLN A 105 -6.58 -5.26 2.60
C GLN A 105 -5.14 -5.63 2.97
N ARG A 106 -4.61 -4.92 3.96
CA ARG A 106 -3.27 -5.19 4.48
C ARG A 106 -3.31 -5.31 5.98
N GLN A 107 -2.58 -6.29 6.50
CA GLN A 107 -2.31 -6.35 7.92
C GLN A 107 -1.40 -5.16 8.30
N GLY A 108 -1.69 -4.55 9.43
CA GLY A 108 -0.99 -3.39 9.95
C GLY A 108 -0.82 -3.47 11.46
N VAL A 109 -0.02 -2.55 11.97
CA VAL A 109 0.18 -2.34 13.40
C VAL A 109 -0.06 -0.88 13.72
N GLN A 110 -0.87 -0.65 14.75
CA GLN A 110 -1.04 0.65 15.37
C GLN A 110 -0.01 0.76 16.50
N ILE A 111 0.90 1.71 16.36
CA ILE A 111 1.99 1.93 17.30
C ILE A 111 1.68 3.22 18.04
N LEU A 112 1.40 3.10 19.33
CA LEU A 112 1.30 4.25 20.22
C LEU A 112 2.70 4.55 20.75
N VAL A 113 3.18 5.77 20.51
CA VAL A 113 4.49 6.21 20.97
C VAL A 113 4.35 7.42 21.88
N GLN A 114 5.30 7.57 22.80
CA GLN A 114 5.49 8.76 23.61
C GLN A 114 6.77 9.47 23.18
N LEU A 115 6.65 10.76 22.90
CA LEU A 115 7.78 11.63 22.56
C LEU A 115 8.49 12.07 23.85
N LYS A 116 9.73 12.54 23.71
CA LYS A 116 10.55 13.04 24.82
C LYS A 116 9.90 14.21 25.59
N ASN A 117 9.04 14.98 24.95
CA ASN A 117 8.30 16.08 25.57
C ASN A 117 7.05 15.63 26.36
N GLY A 118 6.76 14.32 26.41
CA GLY A 118 5.60 13.74 27.09
C GLY A 118 4.38 13.53 26.20
N ASP A 119 4.34 14.12 25.00
CA ASP A 119 3.23 13.97 24.05
C ASP A 119 3.09 12.53 23.56
N ARG A 120 1.86 12.11 23.31
CA ARG A 120 1.55 10.78 22.76
C ARG A 120 1.05 10.89 21.33
N ARG A 121 1.58 10.05 20.45
CA ARG A 121 1.19 9.98 19.03
C ARG A 121 0.91 8.53 18.65
N SER A 122 -0.14 8.31 17.87
CA SER A 122 -0.47 7.01 17.32
C SER A 122 -0.21 7.00 15.83
N VAL A 123 0.56 6.02 15.36
CA VAL A 123 0.89 5.85 13.94
C VAL A 123 0.48 4.44 13.51
N VAL A 124 -0.33 4.34 12.45
CA VAL A 124 -0.69 3.06 11.84
C VAL A 124 0.20 2.84 10.63
N GLN A 125 0.90 1.70 10.59
CA GLN A 125 1.73 1.31 9.46
C GLN A 125 1.45 -0.13 9.06
N ALA A 126 1.69 -0.46 7.79
CA ALA A 126 1.60 -1.83 7.32
C ALA A 126 2.59 -2.72 8.09
N ALA A 127 2.20 -3.96 8.37
CA ALA A 127 3.06 -4.93 9.03
C ALA A 127 4.29 -5.18 8.13
N GLY A 128 5.47 -4.99 8.71
CA GLY A 128 6.76 -5.21 8.07
C GLY A 128 7.54 -6.34 8.77
N PRO A 129 8.79 -6.59 8.37
CA PRO A 129 9.68 -7.49 9.09
C PRO A 129 10.07 -6.95 10.48
N GLU A 130 9.94 -5.64 10.70
CA GLU A 130 10.24 -5.01 11.99
C GLU A 130 9.15 -5.31 13.02
N VAL A 131 9.56 -5.87 14.16
CA VAL A 131 8.69 -6.14 15.31
C VAL A 131 8.96 -5.06 16.36
N PHE A 132 7.91 -4.37 16.79
CA PHE A 132 7.99 -3.34 17.83
C PHE A 132 7.52 -3.90 19.16
N ALA A 133 8.24 -3.62 20.23
CA ALA A 133 7.85 -3.95 21.60
C ALA A 133 7.64 -2.69 22.46
N ALA A 134 6.76 -2.79 23.47
CA ALA A 134 6.61 -1.71 24.44
C ALA A 134 7.94 -1.45 25.17
N GLY A 135 8.29 -0.17 25.34
CA GLY A 135 9.56 0.27 25.92
C GLY A 135 10.71 0.43 24.92
N GLU A 136 10.54 0.02 23.65
CA GLU A 136 11.59 0.12 22.65
C GLU A 136 11.78 1.57 22.17
N PRO A 137 13.04 2.04 22.02
CA PRO A 137 13.33 3.34 21.41
C PRO A 137 13.09 3.28 19.91
N VAL A 138 12.32 4.23 19.41
CA VAL A 138 11.97 4.34 17.99
C VAL A 138 12.14 5.77 17.51
N ILE A 139 12.30 5.91 16.21
CA ILE A 139 12.26 7.21 15.54
C ILE A 139 11.02 7.29 14.66
N MET A 140 10.33 8.41 14.74
CA MET A 140 9.29 8.78 13.78
C MET A 140 9.92 9.60 12.68
N VAL A 141 9.77 9.17 11.43
CA VAL A 141 10.24 9.89 10.25
C VAL A 141 9.04 10.38 9.47
N THR A 142 8.91 11.70 9.37
CA THR A 142 7.83 12.38 8.66
C THR A 142 8.33 12.99 7.37
N THR A 143 7.75 12.56 6.24
CA THR A 143 8.08 13.06 4.89
C THR A 143 6.78 13.35 4.17
N GLY A 144 6.60 14.60 3.73
CA GLY A 144 5.43 14.99 2.94
C GLY A 144 4.07 14.70 3.59
N GLY A 145 3.98 14.79 4.93
CA GLY A 145 2.76 14.51 5.69
C GLY A 145 2.51 13.03 6.00
N ARG A 146 3.40 12.13 5.56
CA ARG A 146 3.37 10.70 5.92
C ARG A 146 4.39 10.43 7.00
N THR A 147 4.01 9.70 8.04
CA THR A 147 4.89 9.33 9.16
C THR A 147 5.12 7.83 9.15
N ARG A 148 6.37 7.39 9.32
CA ARG A 148 6.73 5.98 9.55
C ARG A 148 7.51 5.86 10.86
N VAL A 149 7.27 4.77 11.58
CA VAL A 149 8.01 4.42 12.79
C VAL A 149 9.05 3.38 12.41
N MET A 150 10.30 3.63 12.81
CA MET A 150 11.42 2.72 12.61
C MET A 150 12.16 2.54 13.93
N PRO A 151 12.78 1.36 14.18
CA PRO A 151 13.67 1.18 15.31
C PRO A 151 14.73 2.27 15.34
N ALA A 152 15.03 2.81 16.53
CA ALA A 152 16.08 3.79 16.66
C ALA A 152 17.43 3.12 16.30
N PRO A 153 18.28 3.76 15.47
CA PRO A 153 19.64 3.28 15.27
C PRO A 153 20.33 3.16 16.64
N PRO A 154 21.16 2.13 16.88
CA PRO A 154 22.00 2.09 18.06
C PRO A 154 22.79 3.39 18.10
N VAL A 155 22.57 4.21 19.13
CA VAL A 155 23.42 5.36 19.38
C VAL A 155 24.79 4.82 19.73
N THR A 156 25.68 4.71 18.74
CA THR A 156 27.10 4.58 19.02
C THR A 156 27.48 5.84 19.79
N THR A 157 27.77 5.68 21.08
CA THR A 157 28.15 6.72 22.05
C THR A 157 29.50 7.41 21.73
N GLY A 158 29.87 7.49 20.44
CA GLY A 158 31.07 8.13 19.93
C GLY A 158 30.80 9.21 18.86
N SER A 159 29.55 9.46 18.45
CA SER A 159 29.24 10.62 17.60
C SER A 159 28.98 11.83 18.48
N THR A 160 30.05 12.42 19.02
CA THR A 160 30.03 13.85 19.33
C THR A 160 29.69 14.55 18.02
N ALA A 161 28.54 15.22 17.96
CA ALA A 161 28.33 16.23 16.93
C ALA A 161 29.61 17.08 16.86
N PRO A 162 30.18 17.36 15.67
CA PRO A 162 31.39 18.16 15.60
C PRO A 162 31.12 19.51 16.27
N THR A 163 31.64 19.68 17.48
CA THR A 163 31.48 20.90 18.30
C THR A 163 32.16 22.10 17.65
N ALA A 164 32.95 21.87 16.60
CA ALA A 164 33.55 22.89 15.77
C ALA A 164 33.10 22.70 14.31
N TYR A 165 32.37 23.68 13.78
CA TYR A 165 32.45 23.95 12.35
C TYR A 165 33.90 24.40 12.07
N PRO A 166 34.66 23.75 11.16
CA PRO A 166 35.94 24.29 10.75
C PRO A 166 35.70 25.68 10.14
N THR A 167 36.20 26.72 10.79
CA THR A 167 36.10 28.12 10.36
C THR A 167 36.95 28.43 9.12
N ALA A 168 37.67 27.44 8.59
CA ALA A 168 38.49 27.57 7.40
C ALA A 168 38.04 26.56 6.34
N TYR A 169 37.23 26.99 5.39
CA TYR A 169 37.24 26.38 4.08
C TYR A 169 38.49 26.94 3.36
N PRO A 170 39.48 26.11 2.99
CA PRO A 170 40.55 26.58 2.12
C PRO A 170 39.92 26.99 0.79
N VAL A 171 39.96 28.28 0.49
CA VAL A 171 39.59 28.82 -0.82
C VAL A 171 40.55 28.16 -1.83
N PRO A 172 40.05 27.46 -2.86
CA PRO A 172 40.94 26.93 -3.89
C PRO A 172 41.69 28.10 -4.51
N ALA A 173 43.03 28.05 -4.48
CA ALA A 173 43.86 28.98 -5.20
C ALA A 173 43.47 28.89 -6.69
N GLN A 174 42.96 29.99 -7.23
CA GLN A 174 42.71 30.13 -8.66
C GLN A 174 44.05 29.93 -9.36
N GLN A 175 44.17 28.88 -10.17
CA GLN A 175 45.22 28.78 -11.19
C GLN A 175 44.69 29.33 -12.50
#